data_AF-A0A1F3BSJ3-F1
#
_entry.id   AF-A0A1F3BSJ3-F1
#
_cell.length_a   1.000
_cell.length_b   1.000
_cell.length_c   1.000
_cell.angle_alpha   90.00
_cell.angle_beta   90.00
_cell.angle_gamma   90.00
#
_symmetry.space_group_name_H-M   'P 1'
#
loop_
_entity.id
_entity.type
_entity.pdbx_description
1 polymer ?
#
loop_
_entity_poly.entity_id
_entity_poly.type
_entity_poly.pdbx_seq_one_letter_code
_entity_poly.pdbx_strand_id
1 'polypeptide(L)'
;MKDLNKSYLFAGLTILFWGTSASAFKIGLKYTDYIQLLFFSIFTAVLILFIILIFQNKLHLLKNQTKTDYFNSAFIGFLNPFLYYTVLFKAYSLLPAQIAQPLNFIWPITLVLLSIPILKQSLKLKSFLALLISFAGVFLISSEGQIFNFNLSSPLGVFLALGSSIVWSLFWLFNMKDKRDEVVKLFLNFFFALIFISILALYQNAFESFSKNGFLASIYIGFFEMGITFVLWLKALQFAGRTDKISNLVYLTPFFSLLFIHFVLHEKIYLTTIFGLILIILGILIQNRKSKFENENI
;
A
#
# COMPACT_ATOMS: atom_id res chain seq x y z
N MET A 1 -23.14 -7.22 -18.15
CA MET A 1 -22.81 -5.81 -18.46
C MET A 1 -22.88 -4.89 -17.24
N LYS A 2 -23.98 -4.88 -16.45
CA LYS A 2 -24.12 -4.00 -15.27
C LYS A 2 -23.01 -4.19 -14.20
N ASP A 3 -22.62 -5.44 -13.92
CA ASP A 3 -21.57 -5.70 -12.91
C ASP A 3 -20.17 -5.35 -13.40
N LEU A 4 -19.92 -5.47 -14.72
CA LEU A 4 -18.66 -5.02 -15.32
C LEU A 4 -18.49 -3.50 -15.14
N ASN A 5 -19.54 -2.72 -15.42
CA ASN A 5 -19.50 -1.26 -15.24
C ASN A 5 -19.27 -0.87 -13.77
N LYS A 6 -19.88 -1.60 -12.82
CA LYS A 6 -19.64 -1.41 -11.38
C LYS A 6 -18.19 -1.71 -11.00
N SER A 7 -17.60 -2.77 -11.54
CA SER A 7 -16.20 -3.14 -11.29
C SER A 7 -15.24 -2.03 -11.71
N TYR A 8 -15.40 -1.49 -12.93
CA TYR A 8 -14.58 -0.37 -13.41
C TYR A 8 -14.80 0.91 -12.61
N LEU A 9 -16.04 1.20 -12.20
CA LEU A 9 -16.34 2.36 -11.36
C LEU A 9 -15.63 2.26 -10.00
N PHE A 10 -15.75 1.11 -9.31
CA PHE A 10 -15.08 0.90 -8.04
C PHE A 10 -13.55 0.94 -8.17
N ALA A 11 -13.00 0.31 -9.22
CA ALA A 11 -11.56 0.37 -9.48
C ALA A 11 -11.09 1.81 -9.74
N GLY A 12 -11.83 2.58 -10.53
CA GLY A 12 -11.51 3.98 -10.82
C GLY A 12 -11.52 4.86 -9.56
N LEU A 13 -12.54 4.71 -8.71
CA LEU A 13 -12.59 5.40 -7.42
C LEU A 13 -11.43 5.00 -6.51
N THR A 14 -11.09 3.71 -6.45
CA THR A 14 -9.93 3.23 -5.69
C THR A 14 -8.63 3.88 -6.16
N ILE A 15 -8.41 3.91 -7.48
CA ILE A 15 -7.21 4.49 -8.09
C ILE A 15 -7.09 5.99 -7.80
N LEU A 16 -8.21 6.72 -7.85
CA LEU A 16 -8.24 8.14 -7.51
C LEU A 16 -7.91 8.37 -6.03
N PHE A 17 -8.55 7.63 -5.12
CA PHE A 17 -8.29 7.80 -3.69
C PHE A 17 -6.86 7.42 -3.30
N TRP A 18 -6.36 6.27 -3.74
CA TRP A 18 -4.95 5.90 -3.55
C TRP A 18 -3.98 6.85 -4.28
N GLY A 19 -4.41 7.48 -5.38
CA GLY A 19 -3.62 8.53 -6.03
C GLY A 19 -3.42 9.74 -5.12
N THR A 20 -4.40 10.09 -4.28
CA THR A 20 -4.28 11.23 -3.37
C THR A 20 -3.46 10.94 -2.10
N SER A 21 -3.17 9.68 -1.79
CA SER A 21 -2.67 9.30 -0.46
C SER A 21 -1.26 9.80 -0.17
N ALA A 22 -0.35 9.72 -1.14
CA ALA A 22 1.00 10.26 -1.02
C ALA A 22 1.00 11.77 -0.70
N SER A 23 0.06 12.51 -1.29
CA SER A 23 -0.13 13.93 -1.01
C SER A 23 -0.66 14.14 0.41
N ALA A 24 -1.67 13.37 0.82
CA ALA A 24 -2.21 13.43 2.18
C ALA A 24 -1.16 13.08 3.25
N PHE A 25 -0.29 12.10 3.01
CA PHE A 25 0.80 11.74 3.91
C PHE A 25 1.74 12.93 4.14
N LYS A 26 2.24 13.56 3.06
CA LYS A 26 3.14 14.72 3.18
C LYS A 26 2.49 15.93 3.85
N ILE A 27 1.22 16.20 3.54
CA ILE A 27 0.46 17.27 4.20
C ILE A 27 0.39 16.98 5.70
N GLY A 28 0.00 15.77 6.09
CA GLY A 28 -0.09 15.37 7.50
C GLY A 28 1.25 15.51 8.22
N LEU A 29 2.32 14.96 7.63
CA LEU A 29 3.68 14.99 8.18
C LEU A 29 4.29 16.40 8.29
N LYS A 30 3.71 17.42 7.64
CA LYS A 30 4.09 18.82 7.86
C LYS A 30 3.63 19.35 9.22
N TYR A 31 2.57 18.77 9.78
CA TYR A 31 1.89 19.28 10.96
C TYR A 31 2.01 18.38 12.19
N THR A 32 2.42 17.13 12.02
CA THR A 32 2.53 16.15 13.10
C THR A 32 3.61 15.11 12.80
N ASP A 33 4.09 14.44 13.84
CA ASP A 33 4.99 13.30 13.73
C ASP A 33 4.30 12.08 13.08
N TYR A 34 5.10 11.22 12.45
CA TYR A 34 4.61 10.04 11.73
C TYR A 34 3.89 9.03 12.62
N ILE A 35 4.24 8.92 13.90
CA ILE A 35 3.57 8.02 14.86
C ILE A 35 2.17 8.53 15.21
N GLN A 36 2.06 9.83 15.52
CA GLN A 36 0.75 10.44 15.81
C GLN A 36 -0.15 10.41 14.57
N LEU A 37 0.40 10.73 13.40
CA LEU A 37 -0.33 10.63 12.13
C LEU A 37 -0.88 9.22 11.91
N LEU A 38 -0.05 8.21 12.14
CA LEU A 38 -0.43 6.82 11.98
C LEU A 38 -1.49 6.38 12.98
N PHE A 39 -1.34 6.76 14.25
CA PHE A 39 -2.32 6.45 15.30
C PHE A 39 -3.72 6.93 14.91
N PHE A 40 -3.88 8.21 14.59
CA PHE A 40 -5.19 8.77 14.25
C PHE A 40 -5.73 8.23 12.91
N SER A 41 -4.84 7.89 11.97
CA SER A 41 -5.23 7.25 10.71
C SER A 41 -5.78 5.84 10.93
N ILE A 42 -5.08 5.00 11.71
CA ILE A 42 -5.54 3.65 12.06
C ILE A 42 -6.81 3.72 12.89
N PHE A 43 -6.89 4.62 13.87
CA PHE A 43 -8.10 4.82 14.68
C PHE A 43 -9.32 5.15 13.78
N THR A 44 -9.15 6.09 12.86
CA THR A 44 -10.21 6.44 11.90
C THR A 44 -10.58 5.25 11.02
N ALA A 45 -9.60 4.51 10.50
CA ALA A 45 -9.85 3.32 9.69
C ALA A 45 -10.62 2.23 10.46
N VAL A 46 -10.29 1.99 11.74
CA VAL A 46 -11.02 1.07 12.61
C VAL A 46 -12.49 1.49 12.74
N LEU A 47 -12.75 2.78 12.98
CA LEU A 47 -14.13 3.30 13.05
C LEU A 47 -14.90 3.10 11.75
N ILE A 48 -14.27 3.42 10.61
CA ILE A 48 -14.91 3.26 9.30
C ILE A 48 -15.18 1.79 8.99
N LEU A 49 -14.22 0.90 9.23
CA LEU A 49 -14.40 -0.53 9.01
C LEU A 49 -15.46 -1.12 9.94
N PHE A 50 -15.54 -0.65 11.19
CA PHE A 50 -16.60 -1.04 12.13
C PHE A 50 -17.98 -0.62 11.63
N ILE A 51 -18.11 0.64 11.17
CA ILE A 51 -19.35 1.15 10.57
C ILE A 51 -19.74 0.31 9.34
N ILE A 52 -18.78 -0.05 8.49
CA ILE A 52 -19.01 -0.90 7.33
C ILE A 52 -19.49 -2.30 7.75
N LEU A 53 -18.93 -2.88 8.82
CA LEU A 53 -19.40 -4.17 9.35
C LEU A 53 -20.86 -4.10 9.84
N ILE A 54 -21.26 -2.99 10.46
CA ILE A 54 -22.66 -2.75 10.85
C ILE A 54 -23.55 -2.71 9.62
N PHE A 55 -23.21 -1.88 8.63
CA PHE A 55 -24.02 -1.74 7.40
C PHE A 55 -24.10 -3.03 6.57
N GLN A 56 -23.06 -3.87 6.61
CA GLN A 56 -23.06 -5.19 5.96
C GLN A 56 -23.71 -6.29 6.79
N ASN A 57 -24.20 -5.98 8.01
CA ASN A 57 -24.74 -6.94 8.97
C ASN A 57 -23.78 -8.10 9.30
N LYS A 58 -22.48 -7.82 9.34
CA LYS A 58 -21.40 -8.81 9.54
C LYS A 58 -20.86 -8.86 10.97
N LEU A 59 -21.41 -8.08 11.90
CA LEU A 59 -20.95 -8.09 13.30
C LEU A 59 -21.04 -9.46 13.96
N HIS A 60 -22.02 -10.28 13.57
CA HIS A 60 -22.15 -11.65 14.09
C HIS A 60 -20.93 -12.53 13.76
N LEU A 61 -20.23 -12.25 12.65
CA LEU A 61 -19.03 -12.98 12.25
C LEU A 61 -17.84 -12.72 13.17
N LEU A 62 -17.81 -11.59 13.90
CA LEU A 62 -16.78 -11.31 14.89
C LEU A 62 -16.89 -12.24 16.11
N LYS A 63 -18.11 -12.65 16.47
CA LYS A 63 -18.33 -13.59 17.58
C LYS A 63 -17.91 -15.02 17.24
N ASN A 64 -17.88 -15.36 15.95
CA ASN A 64 -17.54 -16.69 15.45
C ASN A 64 -16.03 -16.90 15.23
N GLN A 65 -15.19 -15.95 15.66
CA GLN A 65 -13.74 -16.03 15.48
C GLN A 65 -13.11 -16.95 16.53
N THR A 66 -12.20 -17.81 16.07
CA THR A 66 -11.41 -18.68 16.96
C THR A 66 -10.22 -17.93 17.55
N LYS A 67 -9.59 -18.50 18.59
CA LYS A 67 -8.34 -17.94 19.15
C LYS A 67 -7.23 -17.84 18.09
N THR A 68 -7.16 -18.81 17.19
CA THR A 68 -6.23 -18.81 16.05
C THR A 68 -6.50 -17.65 15.12
N ASP A 69 -7.76 -17.31 14.86
CA ASP A 69 -8.13 -16.17 14.01
C ASP A 69 -7.71 -14.84 14.62
N TYR A 70 -7.86 -14.67 15.93
CA TYR A 70 -7.37 -13.49 16.63
C TYR A 70 -5.84 -13.40 16.60
N PHE A 71 -5.13 -14.50 16.84
CA PHE A 71 -3.66 -14.53 16.75
C PHE A 71 -3.17 -14.21 15.34
N ASN A 72 -3.79 -14.81 14.31
CA ASN A 72 -3.49 -14.49 12.92
C ASN A 72 -3.76 -13.02 12.60
N SER A 73 -4.85 -12.45 13.12
CA SER A 73 -5.15 -11.03 12.91
C SER A 73 -4.17 -10.11 13.64
N ALA A 74 -3.68 -10.50 14.81
CA ALA A 74 -2.63 -9.78 15.51
C ALA A 74 -1.31 -9.81 14.73
N PHE A 75 -0.91 -10.97 14.22
CA PHE A 75 0.29 -11.12 13.39
C PHE A 75 0.18 -10.34 12.06
N ILE A 76 -0.92 -10.51 11.33
CA ILE A 76 -1.15 -9.82 10.06
C ILE A 76 -1.30 -8.31 10.30
N GLY A 77 -2.02 -7.89 11.35
CA GLY A 77 -2.15 -6.50 11.77
C GLY A 77 -0.82 -5.86 12.18
N PHE A 78 0.07 -6.63 12.80
CA PHE A 78 1.44 -6.20 13.09
C PHE A 78 2.21 -5.91 11.80
N LEU A 79 2.13 -6.79 10.79
CA LEU A 79 2.75 -6.52 9.49
C LEU A 79 2.11 -5.31 8.79
N ASN A 80 0.77 -5.30 8.68
CA ASN A 80 0.01 -4.24 8.05
C ASN A 80 -1.39 -4.16 8.69
N PRO A 81 -1.79 -3.01 9.27
CA PRO A 81 -1.20 -1.69 9.00
C PRO A 81 -0.02 -1.25 9.88
N PHE A 82 0.30 -1.89 11.01
CA PHE A 82 1.24 -1.31 11.96
C PHE A 82 2.67 -1.09 11.39
N LEU A 83 3.41 -2.17 11.12
CA LEU A 83 4.81 -2.08 10.71
C LEU A 83 4.96 -1.42 9.34
N TYR A 84 4.14 -1.83 8.37
CA TYR A 84 4.15 -1.29 7.01
C TYR A 84 4.01 0.24 7.01
N TYR A 85 2.96 0.78 7.63
CA TYR A 85 2.75 2.23 7.61
C TYR A 85 3.70 2.98 8.53
N THR A 86 4.20 2.37 9.60
CA THR A 86 5.24 2.99 10.44
C THR A 86 6.51 3.25 9.62
N VAL A 87 6.96 2.22 8.89
CA VAL A 87 8.13 2.32 8.00
C VAL A 87 7.85 3.27 6.83
N LEU A 88 6.66 3.16 6.22
CA LEU A 88 6.29 3.99 5.09
C LEU A 88 6.19 5.47 5.47
N PHE A 89 5.48 5.83 6.54
CA PHE A 89 5.36 7.23 6.94
C PHE A 89 6.71 7.81 7.36
N LYS A 90 7.59 7.02 7.98
CA LYS A 90 8.97 7.44 8.22
C LYS A 90 9.75 7.68 6.92
N ALA A 91 9.54 6.87 5.89
CA ALA A 91 10.13 7.12 4.58
C ALA A 91 9.61 8.44 3.97
N TYR A 92 8.30 8.70 4.04
CA TYR A 92 7.69 9.96 3.57
C TYR A 92 8.11 11.19 4.39
N SER A 93 8.49 11.03 5.66
CA SER A 93 9.04 12.12 6.45
C SER A 93 10.47 12.49 6.01
N LEU A 94 11.19 11.54 5.39
CA LEU A 94 12.58 11.70 4.96
C LEU A 94 12.75 11.99 3.48
N LEU A 95 11.76 11.65 2.65
CA LEU A 95 11.80 11.79 1.20
C LEU A 95 10.70 12.71 0.67
N PRO A 96 10.91 13.35 -0.50
CA PRO A 96 9.84 13.86 -1.33
C PRO A 96 8.80 12.78 -1.65
N ALA A 97 7.53 13.17 -1.75
CA ALA A 97 6.44 12.24 -2.05
C ALA A 97 6.65 11.56 -3.41
N GLN A 98 7.15 12.32 -4.39
CA GLN A 98 7.41 11.80 -5.74
C GLN A 98 8.45 10.67 -5.76
N ILE A 99 9.28 10.53 -4.72
CA ILE A 99 10.30 9.48 -4.61
C ILE A 99 9.77 8.32 -3.77
N ALA A 100 9.24 8.62 -2.58
CA ALA A 100 8.75 7.59 -1.67
C ALA A 100 7.63 6.74 -2.29
N GLN A 101 6.71 7.37 -3.02
CA GLN A 101 5.55 6.69 -3.61
C GLN A 101 5.95 5.65 -4.66
N PRO A 102 6.72 5.98 -5.71
CA PRO A 102 7.09 5.00 -6.73
C PRO A 102 7.99 3.89 -6.19
N LEU A 103 8.89 4.20 -5.24
CA LEU A 103 9.74 3.19 -4.61
C LEU A 103 8.95 2.16 -3.82
N ASN A 104 7.85 2.55 -3.16
CA ASN A 104 6.96 1.59 -2.50
C ASN A 104 6.19 0.71 -3.51
N PHE A 105 5.94 1.21 -4.72
CA PHE A 105 5.19 0.50 -5.76
C PHE A 105 5.91 -0.72 -6.35
N ILE A 106 7.16 -1.00 -5.96
CA ILE A 106 7.88 -2.21 -6.37
C ILE A 106 7.37 -3.49 -5.69
N TRP A 107 6.47 -3.37 -4.72
CA TRP A 107 5.98 -4.51 -3.95
C TRP A 107 5.52 -5.73 -4.77
N PRO A 108 4.93 -5.63 -5.99
CA PRO A 108 4.57 -6.83 -6.75
C PRO A 108 5.80 -7.68 -7.13
N ILE A 109 6.92 -7.02 -7.42
CA ILE A 109 8.18 -7.68 -7.74
C ILE A 109 8.75 -8.33 -6.49
N THR A 110 8.75 -7.58 -5.37
CA THR A 110 9.17 -8.08 -4.06
C THR A 110 8.37 -9.30 -3.63
N LEU A 111 7.06 -9.31 -3.88
CA LEU A 111 6.18 -10.44 -3.59
C LEU A 111 6.59 -11.69 -4.35
N VAL A 112 6.88 -11.58 -5.65
CA VAL A 112 7.34 -12.73 -6.44
C VAL A 112 8.69 -13.23 -5.95
N LEU A 113 9.62 -12.33 -5.61
CA LEU A 113 10.92 -12.70 -5.04
C LEU A 113 10.78 -13.45 -3.72
N LEU A 114 9.91 -12.99 -2.82
CA LEU A 114 9.64 -13.66 -1.55
C LEU A 114 8.86 -14.96 -1.73
N SER A 115 8.03 -15.07 -2.76
CA SER A 115 7.30 -16.30 -3.05
C SER A 115 8.21 -17.45 -3.48
N ILE A 116 9.40 -17.17 -4.03
CA ILE A 116 10.36 -18.20 -4.47
C ILE A 116 10.86 -19.07 -3.30
N PRO A 117 11.48 -18.52 -2.23
CA PRO A 117 11.92 -19.32 -1.10
C PRO A 117 10.74 -19.87 -0.29
N ILE A 118 9.64 -19.12 -0.19
CA ILE A 118 8.47 -19.51 0.63
C ILE A 118 7.65 -20.62 -0.04
N LEU A 119 7.46 -20.57 -1.37
CA LEU A 119 6.71 -21.54 -2.15
C LEU A 119 7.61 -22.57 -2.87
N LYS A 120 8.94 -22.47 -2.71
CA LYS A 120 9.95 -23.34 -3.33
C LYS A 120 9.86 -23.40 -4.87
N GLN A 121 9.61 -22.25 -5.51
CA GLN A 121 9.49 -22.15 -6.97
C GLN A 121 10.81 -21.70 -7.61
N SER A 122 11.08 -22.07 -8.87
CA SER A 122 12.28 -21.61 -9.60
C SER A 122 12.08 -20.24 -10.23
N LEU A 123 13.13 -19.41 -10.25
CA LEU A 123 13.11 -18.10 -10.90
C LEU A 123 13.17 -18.29 -12.42
N LYS A 124 12.04 -18.07 -13.11
CA LYS A 124 12.01 -18.04 -14.58
C LYS A 124 12.83 -16.84 -15.09
N LEU A 125 13.54 -17.00 -16.21
CA LEU A 125 14.35 -15.93 -16.85
C LEU A 125 13.56 -14.62 -17.02
N LYS A 126 12.28 -14.73 -17.33
CA LYS A 126 11.36 -13.61 -17.46
C LYS A 126 11.20 -12.81 -16.16
N SER A 127 11.12 -13.48 -15.01
CA SER A 127 11.05 -12.83 -13.69
C SER A 127 12.37 -12.14 -13.34
N PHE A 128 13.49 -12.72 -13.75
CA PHE A 128 14.81 -12.09 -13.61
C PHE A 128 14.94 -10.81 -14.45
N LEU A 129 14.52 -10.85 -15.72
CA LEU A 129 14.51 -9.65 -16.57
C LEU A 129 13.58 -8.56 -16.03
N ALA A 130 12.39 -8.92 -15.55
CA ALA A 130 11.46 -7.99 -14.90
C ALA A 130 12.09 -7.32 -13.67
N LEU A 131 12.84 -8.07 -12.86
CA LEU A 131 13.56 -7.55 -11.72
C LEU A 131 14.61 -6.52 -12.14
N LEU A 132 15.45 -6.84 -13.13
CA LEU A 132 16.49 -5.92 -13.62
C LEU A 132 15.90 -4.61 -14.14
N ILE A 133 14.83 -4.68 -14.93
CA ILE A 133 14.13 -3.49 -15.45
C ILE A 133 13.61 -2.63 -14.29
N SER A 134 13.01 -3.26 -13.28
CA SER A 134 12.44 -2.55 -12.14
C SER A 134 13.52 -1.94 -11.24
N PHE A 135 14.65 -2.63 -11.08
CA PHE A 135 15.79 -2.13 -10.33
C PHE A 135 16.43 -0.91 -11.02
N ALA A 136 16.52 -0.92 -12.36
CA ALA A 136 16.91 0.27 -13.12
C ALA A 136 15.94 1.45 -12.86
N GLY A 137 14.65 1.17 -12.75
CA GLY A 137 13.65 2.19 -12.37
C GLY A 137 13.86 2.75 -10.96
N VAL A 138 14.12 1.89 -9.97
CA VAL A 138 14.48 2.28 -8.60
C VAL A 138 15.73 3.17 -8.58
N PHE A 139 16.76 2.80 -9.33
CA PHE A 139 17.99 3.59 -9.44
C PHE A 139 17.72 4.98 -10.02
N LEU A 140 16.95 5.07 -11.11
CA LEU A 140 16.57 6.36 -11.70
C LEU A 140 15.79 7.23 -10.70
N ILE A 141 14.76 6.69 -10.05
CA ILE A 141 13.99 7.46 -9.05
C ILE A 141 14.90 7.95 -7.91
N SER A 142 15.80 7.10 -7.43
CA SER A 142 16.72 7.41 -6.34
C SER A 142 17.78 8.45 -6.71
N SER A 143 17.99 8.74 -8.00
CA SER A 143 18.92 9.77 -8.46
C SER A 143 18.39 11.20 -8.32
N GLU A 144 17.09 11.38 -8.00
CA GLU A 144 16.47 12.71 -7.77
C GLU A 144 16.71 13.75 -8.88
N GLY A 145 16.82 13.30 -10.13
CA GLY A 145 17.12 14.14 -11.29
C GLY A 145 18.61 14.27 -11.62
N GLN A 146 19.50 13.70 -10.80
CA GLN A 146 20.96 13.82 -10.92
C GLN A 146 21.62 12.46 -11.23
N ILE A 147 21.51 12.02 -12.48
CA ILE A 147 22.04 10.71 -12.91
C ILE A 147 23.58 10.65 -12.83
N PHE A 148 24.25 11.75 -13.22
CA PHE A 148 25.72 11.78 -13.34
C PHE A 148 26.44 12.18 -12.03
N ASN A 149 25.73 12.86 -11.13
CA ASN A 149 26.23 13.27 -9.81
C ASN A 149 25.37 12.61 -8.74
N PHE A 150 25.44 11.28 -8.66
CA PHE A 150 24.58 10.51 -7.78
C PHE A 150 24.91 10.80 -6.31
N ASN A 151 24.11 11.65 -5.68
CA ASN A 151 24.15 11.89 -4.24
C ASN A 151 22.75 11.64 -3.67
N LEU A 152 22.60 10.56 -2.92
CA LEU A 152 21.34 10.21 -2.27
C LEU A 152 21.05 11.21 -1.15
N SER A 153 20.04 12.06 -1.34
CA SER A 153 19.60 13.05 -0.34
C SER A 153 19.23 12.39 0.99
N SER A 154 18.63 11.20 0.95
CA SER A 154 18.31 10.41 2.14
C SER A 154 18.38 8.90 1.89
N PRO A 155 19.56 8.27 2.08
CA PRO A 155 19.73 6.83 1.90
C PRO A 155 18.80 6.02 2.82
N LEU A 156 18.61 6.50 4.06
CA LEU A 156 17.69 5.87 5.01
C LEU A 156 16.25 5.94 4.51
N GLY A 157 15.81 7.07 3.96
CA GLY A 157 14.48 7.21 3.38
C GLY A 157 14.24 6.22 2.24
N VAL A 158 15.20 6.08 1.33
CA VAL A 158 15.14 5.11 0.22
C VAL A 158 15.09 3.68 0.75
N PHE A 159 15.95 3.34 1.72
CA PHE A 159 15.96 2.03 2.35
C PHE A 159 14.62 1.70 3.02
N LEU A 160 14.02 2.65 3.74
CA LEU A 160 12.71 2.47 4.38
C LEU A 160 11.59 2.33 3.33
N ALA A 161 11.60 3.13 2.26
CA ALA A 161 10.60 3.03 1.19
C ALA A 161 10.66 1.65 0.52
N LEU A 162 11.85 1.17 0.16
CA LEU A 162 12.04 -0.17 -0.41
C LEU A 162 11.70 -1.26 0.61
N GLY A 163 12.11 -1.11 1.87
CA GLY A 163 11.82 -2.03 2.96
C GLY A 163 10.33 -2.16 3.26
N SER A 164 9.56 -1.09 3.13
CA SER A 164 8.10 -1.13 3.28
C SER A 164 7.44 -2.07 2.25
N SER A 165 7.98 -2.16 1.03
CA SER A 165 7.50 -3.08 -0.01
C SER A 165 7.69 -4.56 0.39
N ILE A 166 8.70 -4.88 1.18
CA ILE A 166 8.94 -6.23 1.73
C ILE A 166 7.84 -6.57 2.75
N VAL A 167 7.58 -5.65 3.68
CA VAL A 167 6.53 -5.83 4.70
C VAL A 167 5.15 -6.00 4.05
N TRP A 168 4.85 -5.15 3.05
CA TRP A 168 3.61 -5.24 2.28
C TRP A 168 3.47 -6.57 1.53
N SER A 169 4.56 -7.05 0.94
CA SER A 169 4.58 -8.33 0.23
C SER A 169 4.35 -9.51 1.18
N LEU A 170 4.98 -9.50 2.36
CA LEU A 170 4.75 -10.51 3.39
C LEU A 170 3.30 -10.49 3.85
N PHE A 171 2.74 -9.30 4.12
CA PHE A 171 1.33 -9.16 4.46
C PHE A 171 0.44 -9.85 3.43
N TRP A 172 0.64 -9.58 2.13
CA TRP A 172 -0.17 -10.23 1.08
C TRP A 172 -0.01 -11.75 1.04
N LEU A 173 1.22 -12.26 1.16
CA LEU A 173 1.48 -13.71 1.15
C LEU A 173 0.77 -14.44 2.29
N PHE A 174 0.68 -13.83 3.47
CA PHE A 174 -0.05 -14.42 4.61
C PHE A 174 -1.56 -14.15 4.52
N ASN A 175 -1.98 -12.94 4.15
CA ASN A 175 -3.38 -12.55 4.05
C ASN A 175 -4.16 -13.34 2.99
N MET A 176 -3.49 -13.79 1.91
CA MET A 176 -4.09 -14.67 0.90
C MET A 176 -4.39 -16.08 1.40
N LYS A 177 -3.72 -16.54 2.47
CA LYS A 177 -3.99 -17.86 3.08
C LYS A 177 -5.18 -17.80 4.04
N ASP A 178 -5.57 -16.59 4.44
CA ASP A 178 -6.69 -16.34 5.35
C ASP A 178 -8.03 -16.37 4.60
N LYS A 179 -8.84 -17.39 4.90
CA LYS A 179 -10.12 -17.65 4.25
C LYS A 179 -11.32 -16.94 4.89
N ARG A 180 -11.10 -16.15 5.93
CA ARG A 180 -12.17 -15.40 6.60
C ARG A 180 -12.73 -14.31 5.68
N ASP A 181 -13.90 -13.81 6.02
CA ASP A 181 -14.50 -12.68 5.30
C ASP A 181 -13.52 -11.49 5.26
N GLU A 182 -13.31 -10.94 4.06
CA GLU A 182 -12.29 -9.92 3.80
C GLU A 182 -12.46 -8.66 4.67
N VAL A 183 -13.70 -8.22 4.91
CA VAL A 183 -13.96 -7.02 5.72
C VAL A 183 -13.77 -7.33 7.20
N VAL A 184 -14.16 -8.52 7.65
CA VAL A 184 -13.98 -8.98 9.04
C VAL A 184 -12.51 -9.09 9.40
N LYS A 185 -11.70 -9.76 8.56
CA LYS A 185 -10.26 -9.88 8.82
C LYS A 185 -9.55 -8.53 8.72
N LEU A 186 -9.94 -7.67 7.77
CA LEU A 186 -9.37 -6.32 7.67
C LEU A 186 -9.65 -5.49 8.93
N PHE A 187 -10.89 -5.49 9.43
CA PHE A 187 -11.24 -4.83 10.68
C PHE A 187 -10.39 -5.34 11.86
N LEU A 188 -10.27 -6.66 12.02
CA LEU A 188 -9.48 -7.24 13.12
C LEU A 188 -8.00 -6.90 13.02
N ASN A 189 -7.41 -6.93 11.81
CA ASN A 189 -6.02 -6.53 11.59
C ASN A 189 -5.78 -5.07 11.99
N PHE A 190 -6.68 -4.17 11.59
CA PHE A 190 -6.63 -2.76 11.97
C PHE A 190 -6.87 -2.55 13.47
N PHE A 191 -7.75 -3.33 14.08
CA PHE A 191 -8.00 -3.27 15.52
C PHE A 191 -6.76 -3.69 16.34
N PHE A 192 -6.09 -4.78 15.98
CA PHE A 192 -4.84 -5.16 16.66
C PHE A 192 -3.71 -4.17 16.37
N ALA A 193 -3.64 -3.65 15.15
CA ALA A 193 -2.69 -2.59 14.83
C ALA A 193 -2.92 -1.32 15.64
N LEU A 194 -4.19 -0.97 15.95
CA LEU A 194 -4.52 0.13 16.85
C LEU A 194 -3.93 -0.11 18.25
N ILE A 195 -3.96 -1.34 18.75
CA ILE A 195 -3.34 -1.68 20.04
C ILE A 195 -1.82 -1.47 19.97
N PHE A 196 -1.15 -1.98 18.93
CA PHE A 196 0.31 -1.82 18.77
C PHE A 196 0.74 -0.36 18.64
N ILE A 197 0.05 0.42 17.80
CA ILE A 197 0.36 1.84 17.63
C ILE A 197 0.01 2.65 18.87
N SER A 198 -1.00 2.26 19.65
CA SER A 198 -1.31 2.89 20.94
C SER A 198 -0.14 2.74 21.92
N ILE A 199 0.39 1.52 22.04
CA ILE A 199 1.55 1.25 22.92
C ILE A 199 2.76 2.10 22.48
N LEU A 200 3.04 2.13 21.17
CA LEU A 200 4.16 2.90 20.62
C LEU A 200 3.97 4.41 20.77
N ALA A 201 2.76 4.92 20.56
CA ALA A 201 2.43 6.34 20.69
C ALA A 201 2.53 6.82 22.14
N LEU A 202 2.11 6.00 23.10
CA LEU A 202 2.29 6.28 24.52
C LEU A 202 3.76 6.26 24.92
N TYR A 203 4.53 5.26 24.45
CA TYR A 203 5.96 5.17 24.73
C TYR A 203 6.76 6.37 24.20
N GLN A 204 6.37 6.93 23.05
CA GLN A 204 7.03 8.09 22.43
C GLN A 204 6.40 9.43 22.80
N ASN A 205 5.47 9.47 23.75
CA ASN A 205 4.72 10.68 24.12
C ASN A 205 4.13 11.43 22.91
N ALA A 206 3.65 10.68 21.91
CA ALA A 206 3.24 11.21 20.61
C ALA A 206 2.04 12.17 20.69
N PHE A 207 1.41 12.34 21.87
CA PHE A 207 0.24 13.20 22.09
C PHE A 207 0.57 14.53 22.78
N GLU A 208 1.84 14.81 23.10
CA GLU A 208 2.24 16.07 23.75
C GLU A 208 1.96 17.30 22.89
N SER A 209 2.10 17.17 21.57
CA SER A 209 1.74 18.23 20.63
C SER A 209 0.53 17.80 19.81
N PHE A 210 -0.53 18.62 19.80
CA PHE A 210 -1.71 18.37 18.99
C PHE A 210 -1.83 19.43 17.90
N SER A 211 -1.94 18.97 16.65
CA SER A 211 -2.22 19.84 15.51
C SER A 211 -3.54 19.46 14.88
N LYS A 212 -4.48 20.43 14.83
CA LYS A 212 -5.77 20.26 14.15
C LYS A 212 -5.59 19.85 12.69
N ASN A 213 -4.60 20.43 12.01
CA ASN A 213 -4.32 20.10 10.60
C ASN A 213 -3.76 18.68 10.44
N GLY A 214 -2.85 18.27 11.34
CA GLY A 214 -2.33 16.90 11.38
C GLY A 214 -3.43 15.88 11.67
N PHE A 215 -4.34 16.20 12.60
CA PHE A 215 -5.50 15.36 12.92
C PHE A 215 -6.47 15.24 11.75
N LEU A 216 -6.83 16.34 11.07
CA LEU A 216 -7.69 16.30 9.89
C LEU A 216 -7.06 15.53 8.72
N ALA A 217 -5.75 15.68 8.50
CA ALA A 217 -5.01 14.88 7.53
C ALA A 217 -5.04 13.39 7.90
N SER A 218 -4.88 13.05 9.18
CA SER A 218 -4.99 11.67 9.66
C SER A 218 -6.37 11.08 9.42
N ILE A 219 -7.45 11.85 9.64
CA ILE A 219 -8.81 11.41 9.33
C ILE A 219 -8.95 11.13 7.85
N TYR A 220 -8.47 12.03 6.98
CA TYR A 220 -8.51 11.84 5.54
C TYR A 220 -7.78 10.55 5.13
N ILE A 221 -6.58 10.32 5.67
CA ILE A 221 -5.79 9.12 5.40
C ILE A 221 -6.53 7.87 5.89
N GLY A 222 -6.97 7.85 7.15
CA GLY A 222 -7.70 6.71 7.70
C GLY A 222 -8.97 6.38 6.93
N PHE A 223 -9.68 7.40 6.44
CA PHE A 223 -10.90 7.23 5.66
C PHE A 223 -10.61 6.76 4.22
N PHE A 224 -9.80 7.51 3.46
CA PHE A 224 -9.63 7.34 2.02
C PHE A 224 -8.44 6.46 1.62
N GLU A 225 -7.40 6.31 2.42
CA GLU A 225 -6.32 5.35 2.12
C GLU A 225 -6.64 3.98 2.72
N MET A 226 -7.00 3.97 4.01
CA MET A 226 -7.00 2.76 4.84
C MET A 226 -8.38 2.11 5.02
N GLY A 227 -9.46 2.89 5.01
CA GLY A 227 -10.81 2.41 5.29
C GLY A 227 -11.61 2.07 4.03
N ILE A 228 -12.22 3.09 3.42
CA ILE A 228 -13.22 2.90 2.36
C ILE A 228 -12.62 2.31 1.10
N THR A 229 -11.38 2.69 0.78
CA THR A 229 -10.74 2.34 -0.48
C THR A 229 -10.36 0.88 -0.57
N PHE A 230 -9.98 0.25 0.54
CA PHE A 230 -9.82 -1.21 0.60
C PHE A 230 -11.14 -1.93 0.29
N VAL A 231 -12.27 -1.43 0.82
CA VAL A 231 -13.57 -2.04 0.56
C VAL A 231 -14.02 -1.82 -0.89
N LEU A 232 -13.77 -0.64 -1.46
CA LEU A 232 -14.01 -0.37 -2.88
C LEU A 232 -13.18 -1.28 -3.77
N TRP A 233 -11.91 -1.51 -3.41
CA TRP A 233 -11.03 -2.43 -4.15
C TRP A 233 -11.55 -3.86 -4.11
N LEU A 234 -11.95 -4.35 -2.94
CA LEU A 234 -12.55 -5.68 -2.78
C LEU A 234 -13.83 -5.81 -3.62
N LYS A 235 -14.67 -4.77 -3.66
CA LYS A 235 -15.88 -4.73 -4.51
C LYS A 235 -15.53 -4.71 -6.00
N ALA A 236 -14.51 -3.96 -6.41
CA ALA A 236 -14.05 -3.93 -7.78
C ALA A 236 -13.66 -5.33 -8.27
N LEU A 237 -12.89 -6.06 -7.45
CA LEU A 237 -12.50 -7.44 -7.73
C LEU A 237 -13.68 -8.41 -7.71
N GLN A 238 -14.62 -8.25 -6.77
CA GLN A 238 -15.81 -9.10 -6.67
C GLN A 238 -16.69 -9.02 -7.93
N PHE A 239 -16.86 -7.84 -8.52
CA PHE A 239 -17.66 -7.65 -9.72
C PHE A 239 -16.87 -7.82 -11.03
N ALA A 240 -15.56 -8.09 -10.95
CA ALA A 240 -14.70 -8.18 -12.12
C ALA A 240 -15.00 -9.46 -12.92
N GLY A 241 -15.37 -9.32 -14.20
CA GLY A 241 -15.40 -10.47 -15.11
C GLY A 241 -14.00 -11.05 -15.39
N ARG A 242 -12.97 -10.20 -15.27
CA ARG A 242 -11.56 -10.55 -15.41
C ARG A 242 -10.74 -9.82 -14.36
N THR A 243 -10.47 -10.49 -13.25
CA THR A 243 -9.73 -9.93 -12.11
C THR A 243 -8.34 -9.46 -12.51
N ASP A 244 -7.67 -10.15 -13.44
CA ASP A 244 -6.36 -9.76 -13.98
C ASP A 244 -6.36 -8.38 -14.65
N LYS A 245 -7.42 -8.07 -15.42
CA LYS A 245 -7.56 -6.75 -16.07
C LYS A 245 -7.78 -5.64 -15.05
N ILE A 246 -8.66 -5.87 -14.07
CA ILE A 246 -8.96 -4.89 -13.02
C ILE A 246 -7.75 -4.68 -12.12
N SER A 247 -7.04 -5.75 -11.76
CA SER A 247 -5.79 -5.68 -11.00
C SER A 247 -4.74 -4.82 -11.70
N ASN A 248 -4.60 -4.91 -13.03
CA ASN A 248 -3.64 -4.10 -13.77
C ASN A 248 -3.97 -2.59 -13.77
N LEU A 249 -5.23 -2.19 -13.56
CA LEU A 249 -5.60 -0.77 -13.50
C LEU A 249 -4.96 -0.07 -12.29
N VAL A 250 -4.65 -0.80 -11.22
CA VAL A 250 -4.00 -0.23 -10.03
C VAL A 250 -2.62 0.37 -10.34
N TYR A 251 -1.99 -0.05 -11.45
CA TYR A 251 -0.72 0.50 -11.90
C TYR A 251 -0.85 1.91 -12.49
N LEU A 252 -2.06 2.43 -12.67
CA LEU A 252 -2.31 3.83 -12.99
C LEU A 252 -2.23 4.74 -11.77
N THR A 253 -2.46 4.21 -10.56
CA THR A 253 -2.39 4.94 -9.28
C THR A 253 -1.14 5.81 -9.13
N PRO A 254 0.10 5.32 -9.35
CA PRO A 254 1.29 6.15 -9.18
C PRO A 254 1.37 7.32 -10.17
N PHE A 255 0.82 7.19 -11.37
CA PHE A 255 0.76 8.32 -12.31
C PHE A 255 -0.21 9.41 -11.84
N PHE A 256 -1.41 9.02 -11.37
CA PHE A 256 -2.33 9.97 -10.75
C PHE A 256 -1.71 10.59 -9.49
N SER A 257 -0.98 9.80 -8.71
CA SER A 257 -0.26 10.30 -7.54
C SER A 257 0.76 11.37 -7.91
N LEU A 258 1.55 11.21 -8.97
CA LEU A 258 2.49 12.25 -9.41
C LEU A 258 1.77 13.54 -9.83
N LEU A 259 0.58 13.45 -10.44
CA LEU A 259 -0.24 14.63 -10.75
C LEU A 259 -0.68 15.35 -9.47
N PHE A 260 -1.24 14.63 -8.49
CA PHE A 260 -1.64 15.23 -7.22
C PHE A 260 -0.46 15.79 -6.45
N ILE A 261 0.68 15.09 -6.43
CA ILE A 261 1.91 15.57 -5.81
C ILE A 261 2.36 16.90 -6.45
N HIS A 262 2.31 17.01 -7.78
CA HIS A 262 2.65 18.25 -8.46
C HIS A 262 1.68 19.40 -8.15
N PHE A 263 0.38 19.16 -8.25
CA PHE A 263 -0.62 20.23 -8.13
C PHE A 263 -0.95 20.61 -6.68
N VAL A 264 -0.88 19.66 -5.75
CA VAL A 264 -1.28 19.84 -4.33
C VAL A 264 -0.07 20.11 -3.44
N LEU A 265 1.03 19.37 -3.62
CA LEU A 265 2.26 19.60 -2.82
C LEU A 265 3.21 20.60 -3.46
N HIS A 266 2.98 20.98 -4.72
CA HIS A 266 3.89 21.83 -5.49
C HIS A 266 5.31 21.25 -5.63
N GLU A 267 5.45 19.92 -5.55
CA GLU A 267 6.74 19.27 -5.81
C GLU A 267 7.06 19.34 -7.32
N LYS A 268 8.32 19.67 -7.64
CA LYS A 268 8.83 19.59 -9.02
C LYS A 268 9.11 18.14 -9.37
N ILE A 269 8.27 17.54 -10.22
CA ILE A 269 8.44 16.15 -10.63
C ILE A 269 9.69 15.99 -11.50
N TYR A 270 10.64 15.17 -11.06
CA TYR A 270 11.84 14.87 -11.82
C TYR A 270 11.52 13.95 -13.00
N LEU A 271 12.22 14.16 -14.13
CA LEU A 271 12.12 13.25 -15.28
C LEU A 271 12.57 11.83 -14.90
N THR A 272 13.56 11.71 -14.02
CA THR A 272 14.02 10.41 -13.51
C THR A 272 12.94 9.68 -12.72
N THR A 273 12.06 10.41 -12.01
CA THR A 273 10.88 9.84 -11.35
C THR A 273 9.91 9.25 -12.37
N ILE A 274 9.61 10.00 -13.45
CA ILE A 274 8.67 9.57 -14.49
C ILE A 274 9.21 8.34 -15.22
N PHE A 275 10.44 8.40 -15.74
CA PHE A 275 11.05 7.28 -16.45
C PHE A 275 11.28 6.08 -15.54
N GLY A 276 11.71 6.30 -14.30
CA GLY A 276 11.91 5.22 -13.34
C GLY A 276 10.60 4.53 -12.98
N LEU A 277 9.51 5.28 -12.79
CA LEU A 277 8.18 4.72 -12.58
C LEU A 277 7.71 3.90 -13.80
N ILE A 278 7.91 4.40 -15.01
CA ILE A 278 7.60 3.65 -16.24
C ILE A 278 8.35 2.32 -16.27
N LEU A 279 9.65 2.30 -15.95
CA LEU A 279 10.42 1.07 -15.88
C LEU A 279 9.88 0.08 -14.83
N ILE A 280 9.56 0.56 -13.62
CA ILE A 280 8.96 -0.29 -12.57
C ILE A 280 7.65 -0.91 -13.07
N ILE A 281 6.74 -0.11 -13.64
CA ILE A 281 5.46 -0.62 -14.15
C ILE A 281 5.67 -1.58 -15.31
N LEU A 282 6.60 -1.31 -16.24
CA LEU A 282 6.92 -2.24 -17.33
C LEU A 282 7.47 -3.56 -16.79
N GLY A 283 8.36 -3.53 -15.81
CA GLY A 283 8.86 -4.74 -15.14
C GLY A 283 7.74 -5.57 -14.54
N ILE A 284 6.83 -4.93 -13.80
CA ILE A 284 5.66 -5.59 -13.21
C ILE A 284 4.75 -6.18 -14.29
N LEU A 285 4.47 -5.45 -15.38
CA LEU A 285 3.63 -5.95 -16.47
C LEU A 285 4.27 -7.11 -17.23
N ILE A 286 5.59 -7.07 -17.43
CA ILE A 286 6.34 -8.20 -17.99
C ILE A 286 6.15 -9.40 -17.07
N GLN A 287 6.40 -9.25 -15.77
CA GLN A 287 6.26 -10.30 -14.78
C GLN A 287 4.85 -10.91 -14.73
N ASN A 288 3.81 -10.07 -14.74
CA ASN A 288 2.41 -10.50 -14.61
C ASN A 288 1.83 -11.15 -15.86
N ARG A 289 2.47 -11.01 -17.03
CA ARG A 289 2.02 -11.73 -18.24
C ARG A 289 2.23 -13.23 -18.00
N LYS A 290 1.15 -13.96 -17.67
CA LYS A 290 1.15 -15.44 -17.69
C LYS A 290 1.81 -15.93 -18.97
N SER A 291 2.78 -16.84 -18.84
CA SER A 291 3.24 -17.63 -19.98
C SER A 291 2.00 -18.32 -20.55
N LYS A 292 1.67 -18.03 -21.81
CA LYS A 292 0.52 -18.64 -22.52
C LYS A 292 0.76 -20.13 -22.84
N PHE A 293 1.78 -20.76 -22.27
CA PHE A 293 2.19 -22.15 -22.51
C PHE A 293 1.87 -23.13 -21.36
N GLU A 294 1.19 -22.72 -20.28
CA GLU A 294 0.89 -23.59 -19.12
C GLU A 294 -0.59 -24.01 -19.02
N ASN A 295 -1.40 -23.83 -20.07
CA ASN A 295 -2.83 -24.17 -20.07
C ASN A 295 -3.18 -25.47 -20.82
N GLU A 296 -2.23 -26.38 -21.04
CA GLU A 296 -2.52 -27.68 -21.64
C GLU A 296 -2.38 -28.90 -20.70
N ASN A 297 -1.97 -28.74 -19.43
CA ASN A 297 -1.93 -29.89 -18.51
C ASN A 297 -2.09 -29.47 -17.03
N ILE A 298 -3.30 -29.07 -16.62
CA ILE A 298 -3.85 -29.28 -15.26
C ILE A 298 -5.36 -29.44 -15.39
#